data_AF-A0A969ZJ44-F1
#
_entry.id   AF-A0A969ZJ44-F1
#
_cell.length_a   1.000
_cell.length_b   1.000
_cell.length_c   1.000
_cell.angle_alpha   90.00
_cell.angle_beta   90.00
_cell.angle_gamma   90.00
#
_symmetry.space_group_name_H-M   'P 1'
#
loop_
_entity.id
_entity.type
_entity.pdbx_description
1 polymer ?
#
loop_
_entity_poly.entity_id
_entity_poly.type
_entity_poly.pdbx_seq_one_letter_code
_entity_poly.pdbx_strand_id
1 'polypeptide(L)'
;MQGKTLYTILLSIIAVLTLALAVMVIFIFTAFNGAKAKPEEGEEIEKVERAVPQDEQAEYKLYSEESGEGIFNIKASEDHPNSFLMTSVSIIYDGGKKNRKLEKRKELLEKNDSLLKQATIKYFLSKSFEELSENNAMEEARKALKDAFNEIVSKDSEELIIIDVVIVKWMKQ
;
A
#
# COMPACT_ATOMS: atom_id res chain seq x y z
N MET A 1 8.50 -13.20 -58.53
CA MET A 1 7.65 -13.88 -57.53
C MET A 1 8.25 -13.95 -56.12
N GLN A 2 9.43 -13.37 -55.83
CA GLN A 2 10.07 -13.43 -54.49
C GLN A 2 9.42 -12.51 -53.42
N GLY A 3 8.77 -11.41 -53.79
CA GLY A 3 8.14 -10.50 -52.82
C GLY A 3 6.93 -11.11 -52.11
N LYS A 4 6.10 -11.89 -52.80
CA LYS A 4 4.93 -12.55 -52.20
C LYS A 4 5.32 -13.53 -51.10
N THR A 5 6.42 -14.25 -51.27
CA THR A 5 6.93 -15.21 -50.27
C THR A 5 7.41 -14.51 -49.01
N LEU A 6 8.05 -13.34 -49.13
CA LEU A 6 8.53 -12.57 -47.98
C LEU A 6 7.37 -12.01 -47.14
N TYR A 7 6.33 -11.48 -47.79
CA TYR A 7 5.13 -11.03 -47.08
C TYR A 7 4.41 -12.19 -46.38
N THR A 8 4.31 -13.36 -47.00
CA THR A 8 3.72 -14.54 -46.35
C THR A 8 4.53 -15.00 -45.14
N ILE A 9 5.86 -14.96 -45.21
CA ILE A 9 6.73 -15.28 -44.06
C ILE A 9 6.53 -14.26 -42.93
N LEU A 10 6.52 -12.96 -43.24
CA LEU A 10 6.31 -11.91 -42.26
C LEU A 10 4.94 -12.03 -41.59
N LEU A 11 3.90 -12.33 -42.37
CA LEU A 11 2.53 -12.48 -41.89
C LEU A 11 2.38 -13.73 -41.00
N SER A 12 3.09 -14.82 -41.33
CA SER A 12 3.20 -16.00 -40.47
C SER A 12 3.87 -15.70 -39.13
N ILE A 13 4.96 -14.91 -39.13
CA ILE A 13 5.65 -14.51 -37.90
C ILE A 13 4.72 -13.65 -37.02
N ILE A 14 4.02 -12.68 -37.59
CA ILE A 14 3.06 -11.85 -36.86
C ILE A 14 1.94 -12.72 -36.27
N ALA A 15 1.41 -13.69 -37.03
CA ALA A 15 0.39 -14.60 -36.54
C ALA A 15 0.87 -15.45 -35.35
N VAL A 16 2.09 -15.98 -35.40
CA VAL A 16 2.66 -16.76 -34.28
C VAL A 16 2.94 -15.88 -33.06
N LEU A 17 3.47 -14.67 -33.25
CA LEU A 17 3.74 -13.74 -32.16
C LEU A 17 2.45 -13.27 -31.46
N THR A 18 1.40 -12.97 -32.23
CA THR A 18 0.10 -12.56 -31.66
C THR A 18 -0.57 -13.71 -30.89
N LEU A 19 -0.46 -14.94 -31.38
CA LEU A 19 -0.96 -16.14 -30.68
C LEU A 19 -0.24 -16.33 -29.34
N ALA A 20 1.10 -16.22 -29.32
CA ALA A 20 1.89 -16.34 -28.11
C ALA A 20 1.52 -15.27 -27.06
N LEU A 21 1.30 -14.02 -27.52
CA LEU A 21 0.90 -12.92 -26.64
C LEU A 21 -0.49 -13.14 -26.04
N ALA A 22 -1.44 -13.66 -26.83
CA ALA A 22 -2.77 -14.01 -26.34
C ALA A 22 -2.73 -15.14 -25.27
N VAL A 23 -1.91 -16.18 -25.47
CA VAL A 23 -1.71 -17.24 -24.48
C VAL A 23 -1.10 -16.67 -23.20
N MET A 24 -0.12 -15.77 -23.31
CA MET A 24 0.49 -15.10 -22.16
C MET A 24 -0.53 -14.25 -21.38
N VAL A 25 -1.40 -13.49 -22.06
CA VAL A 25 -2.46 -12.73 -21.41
C VAL A 25 -3.45 -13.65 -20.68
N ILE A 26 -3.89 -14.73 -21.31
CA ILE A 26 -4.78 -15.72 -20.67
C ILE A 26 -4.07 -16.34 -19.46
N PHE A 27 -2.80 -16.71 -19.57
CA PHE A 27 -2.02 -17.25 -18.46
C PHE A 27 -1.87 -16.26 -17.31
N ILE A 28 -1.62 -14.98 -17.60
CA ILE A 28 -1.56 -13.94 -16.55
C ILE A 28 -2.93 -13.81 -15.87
N PHE A 29 -4.02 -13.78 -16.64
CA PHE A 29 -5.36 -13.72 -16.04
C PHE A 29 -5.76 -15.00 -15.31
N THR A 30 -5.33 -16.20 -15.71
CA THR A 30 -5.69 -17.42 -14.97
C THR A 30 -4.75 -17.70 -13.81
N ALA A 31 -3.46 -17.35 -13.91
CA ALA A 31 -2.49 -17.55 -12.84
C ALA A 31 -2.55 -16.43 -11.77
N PHE A 32 -2.73 -15.17 -12.17
CA PHE A 32 -2.84 -14.05 -11.22
C PHE A 32 -4.28 -13.77 -10.79
N ASN A 33 -5.30 -14.12 -11.58
CA ASN A 33 -6.72 -13.98 -11.20
C ASN A 33 -7.34 -15.31 -10.71
N GLY A 34 -6.59 -16.41 -10.75
CA GLY A 34 -6.96 -17.73 -10.23
C GLY A 34 -6.64 -17.93 -8.75
N ALA A 35 -6.95 -16.94 -7.90
CA ALA A 35 -7.07 -17.13 -6.46
C ALA A 35 -7.86 -15.97 -5.81
N LYS A 36 -9.14 -15.82 -6.16
CA LYS A 36 -10.15 -15.84 -5.08
C LYS A 36 -10.39 -17.31 -4.73
N ALA A 37 -9.33 -17.98 -4.27
CA ALA A 37 -9.49 -19.15 -3.45
C ALA A 37 -10.18 -18.61 -2.19
N LYS A 38 -11.40 -19.06 -1.97
CA LYS A 38 -12.04 -18.97 -0.67
C LYS A 38 -10.98 -19.45 0.33
N PRO A 39 -10.56 -18.64 1.32
CA PRO A 39 -9.63 -19.13 2.33
C PRO A 39 -10.29 -20.37 2.93
N GLU A 40 -9.53 -21.46 3.01
CA GLU A 40 -9.88 -22.51 3.95
C GLU A 40 -10.04 -21.83 5.32
N GLU A 41 -11.18 -22.04 5.96
CA GLU A 41 -11.45 -21.70 7.36
C GLU A 41 -10.47 -22.46 8.25
N GLY A 42 -9.20 -22.02 8.28
CA GLY A 42 -8.52 -21.94 9.55
C GLY A 42 -9.20 -20.82 10.32
N GLU A 43 -9.46 -21.04 11.61
CA GLU A 43 -10.04 -20.03 12.51
C GLU A 43 -9.24 -18.74 12.42
N GLU A 44 -9.63 -17.87 11.49
CA GLU A 44 -9.25 -16.48 11.47
C GLU A 44 -9.94 -15.93 12.71
N ILE A 45 -9.17 -15.78 13.79
CA ILE A 45 -9.60 -15.05 14.97
C ILE A 45 -10.08 -13.71 14.41
N GLU A 46 -11.39 -13.56 14.32
CA GLU A 46 -12.04 -12.40 13.72
C GLU A 46 -11.53 -11.22 14.53
N LYS A 47 -10.55 -10.49 14.00
CA LYS A 47 -9.92 -9.40 14.72
C LYS A 47 -10.95 -8.28 14.77
N VAL A 48 -11.74 -8.27 15.84
CA VAL A 48 -12.87 -7.38 16.00
C VAL A 48 -12.36 -5.94 16.02
N GLU A 49 -12.63 -5.20 14.95
CA GLU A 49 -12.45 -3.76 14.90
C GLU A 49 -13.43 -3.13 15.89
N ARG A 50 -12.92 -2.79 17.07
CA ARG A 50 -13.71 -2.16 18.12
C ARG A 50 -14.07 -0.74 17.67
N ALA A 51 -15.32 -0.32 17.84
CA ALA A 51 -15.67 1.09 17.78
C ALA A 51 -15.04 1.81 19.01
N VAL A 52 -13.90 2.45 18.79
CA VAL A 52 -13.13 3.13 19.84
C VAL A 52 -13.62 4.58 19.95
N PRO A 53 -14.18 4.99 21.10
CA PRO A 53 -14.59 6.37 21.29
C PRO A 53 -13.37 7.30 21.32
N GLN A 54 -13.53 8.56 20.89
CA GLN A 54 -12.42 9.50 20.67
C GLN A 54 -11.53 9.72 21.91
N ASP A 55 -12.08 9.59 23.11
CA ASP A 55 -11.36 9.72 24.39
C ASP A 55 -10.39 8.55 24.67
N GLU A 56 -10.56 7.43 23.96
CA GLU A 56 -9.71 6.26 24.03
C GLU A 56 -8.77 6.14 22.82
N GLN A 57 -8.74 7.15 21.94
CA GLN A 57 -7.83 7.19 20.79
C GLN A 57 -6.55 7.94 21.17
N ALA A 58 -5.41 7.43 20.70
CA ALA A 58 -4.13 8.08 20.84
C ALA A 58 -3.45 8.24 19.48
N GLU A 59 -2.63 9.27 19.33
CA GLU A 59 -1.88 9.56 18.11
C GLU A 59 -0.41 9.21 18.30
N TYR A 60 0.15 8.49 17.33
CA TYR A 60 1.58 8.25 17.20
C TYR A 60 2.09 8.93 15.92
N LYS A 61 2.92 9.94 16.08
CA LYS A 61 3.49 10.72 14.97
C LYS A 61 4.65 9.96 14.34
N LEU A 62 4.43 9.33 13.18
CA LEU A 62 5.47 8.58 12.45
C LEU A 62 6.40 9.52 11.69
N TYR A 63 5.81 10.46 10.95
CA TYR A 63 6.47 11.55 10.24
C TYR A 63 5.73 12.86 10.55
N SER A 64 6.40 13.81 11.19
CA SER A 64 5.78 15.07 11.63
C SER A 64 6.73 16.24 11.51
N GLU A 65 6.21 17.46 11.62
CA GLU A 65 7.04 18.67 11.61
C GLU A 65 8.13 18.65 12.69
N GLU A 66 7.85 18.03 13.85
CA GLU A 66 8.78 17.91 14.97
C GLU A 66 9.85 16.84 14.74
N SER A 67 9.49 15.72 14.11
CA SER A 67 10.37 14.56 13.88
C SER A 67 11.03 14.53 12.50
N GLY A 68 10.72 15.51 11.64
CA GLY A 68 11.08 15.53 10.23
C GLY A 68 9.93 15.03 9.36
N GLU A 69 9.50 15.88 8.42
CA GLU A 69 8.53 15.49 7.41
C GLU A 69 9.11 14.38 6.53
N GLY A 70 8.26 13.44 6.12
CA GLY A 70 8.69 12.35 5.26
C GLY A 70 8.84 12.86 3.84
N ILE A 71 10.07 12.80 3.32
CA ILE A 71 10.37 13.05 1.90
C ILE A 71 10.53 11.69 1.23
N PHE A 72 9.64 11.37 0.31
CA PHE A 72 9.55 10.08 -0.35
C PHE A 72 9.77 10.26 -1.85
N ASN A 73 10.73 9.53 -2.40
CA ASN A 73 10.84 9.40 -3.85
C ASN A 73 9.64 8.60 -4.36
N ILE A 74 9.10 9.03 -5.49
CA ILE A 74 7.96 8.38 -6.15
C ILE A 74 8.41 7.78 -7.48
N LYS A 75 7.57 6.93 -8.07
CA LYS A 75 7.85 6.30 -9.36
C LYS A 75 7.96 7.38 -10.44
N ALA A 76 9.09 7.35 -11.17
CA ALA A 76 9.32 8.23 -12.30
C ALA A 76 8.28 8.01 -13.41
N SER A 77 7.78 9.11 -13.97
CA SER A 77 7.00 9.15 -15.21
C SER A 77 7.73 9.94 -16.30
N GLU A 78 7.26 9.88 -17.54
CA GLU A 78 7.88 10.62 -18.66
C GLU A 78 7.88 12.14 -18.42
N ASP A 79 6.80 12.65 -17.83
CA ASP A 79 6.63 14.08 -17.50
C ASP A 79 7.28 14.47 -16.16
N HIS A 80 7.47 13.49 -15.26
CA HIS A 80 7.97 13.71 -13.90
C HIS A 80 9.07 12.69 -13.52
N PRO A 81 10.28 12.80 -14.11
CA PRO A 81 11.33 11.79 -13.92
C PRO A 81 12.03 11.85 -12.56
N ASN A 82 11.99 12.99 -11.86
CA ASN A 82 12.69 13.24 -10.58
C ASN A 82 11.75 13.81 -9.51
N SER A 83 10.50 13.37 -9.49
CA SER A 83 9.53 13.87 -8.53
C SER A 83 9.61 13.19 -7.17
N PHE A 84 9.15 13.90 -6.14
CA PHE A 84 9.07 13.42 -4.77
C PHE A 84 7.80 13.93 -4.07
N LEU A 85 7.38 13.20 -3.05
CA LEU A 85 6.27 13.54 -2.17
C LEU A 85 6.82 13.91 -0.79
N MET A 86 6.48 15.10 -0.30
CA MET A 86 6.66 15.48 1.08
C MET A 86 5.33 15.38 1.82
N THR A 87 5.26 14.50 2.82
CA THR A 87 4.04 14.24 3.58
C THR A 87 4.31 13.99 5.05
N SER A 88 3.36 14.39 5.89
CA SER A 88 3.30 13.97 7.29
C SER A 88 2.35 12.78 7.42
N VAL A 89 2.69 11.85 8.31
CA VAL A 89 1.92 10.62 8.55
C VAL A 89 1.85 10.39 10.05
N SER A 90 0.64 10.36 10.58
CA SER A 90 0.35 9.99 11.97
C SER A 90 -0.56 8.77 12.01
N ILE A 91 -0.37 7.94 13.03
CA ILE A 91 -1.13 6.72 13.26
C ILE A 91 -2.08 6.97 14.43
N ILE A 92 -3.38 6.80 14.22
CA ILE A 92 -4.38 6.80 15.28
C ILE A 92 -4.58 5.36 15.73
N TYR A 93 -4.35 5.10 17.01
CA TYR A 93 -4.45 3.76 17.58
C TYR A 93 -5.35 3.74 18.82
N ASP A 94 -5.91 2.57 19.11
CA ASP A 94 -6.73 2.33 20.29
C ASP A 94 -5.83 2.35 21.53
N GLY A 95 -6.11 3.19 22.52
CA GLY A 95 -5.47 3.18 23.83
C GLY A 95 -6.05 2.12 24.77
N GLY A 96 -7.15 1.47 24.37
CA GLY A 96 -7.89 0.48 25.13
C GLY A 96 -8.87 1.14 26.10
N LYS A 97 -9.75 0.33 26.72
CA LYS A 97 -10.75 0.84 27.67
C LYS A 97 -10.11 1.75 28.73
N LYS A 98 -10.53 3.02 28.76
CA LYS A 98 -9.97 4.08 29.64
C LYS A 98 -8.45 4.26 29.50
N ASN A 99 -7.89 4.08 28.30
CA ASN A 99 -6.46 4.20 27.99
C ASN A 99 -5.53 3.27 28.80
N ARG A 100 -6.05 2.16 29.33
CA ARG A 100 -5.26 1.22 30.14
C ARG A 100 -4.16 0.49 29.37
N LYS A 101 -4.25 0.43 28.04
CA LYS A 101 -3.26 -0.21 27.17
C LYS A 101 -2.39 0.80 26.41
N LEU A 102 -2.52 2.10 26.71
CA LEU A 102 -1.90 3.18 25.93
C LEU A 102 -0.37 3.04 25.87
N GLU A 103 0.30 2.95 27.02
CA GLU A 103 1.77 2.79 27.08
C GLU A 103 2.23 1.50 26.37
N LYS A 104 1.56 0.37 26.63
CA LYS A 104 1.93 -0.91 26.01
C LYS A 104 1.79 -0.89 24.48
N ARG A 105 0.74 -0.24 23.95
CA ARG A 105 0.50 -0.12 22.51
C ARG A 105 1.42 0.91 21.87
N LYS A 106 1.78 1.97 22.60
CA LYS A 106 2.81 2.92 22.19
C LYS A 106 4.18 2.24 22.06
N GLU A 107 4.61 1.50 23.07
CA GLU A 107 5.85 0.71 23.02
C GLU A 107 5.86 -0.28 21.85
N LEU A 108 4.70 -0.86 21.53
CA LEU A 108 4.55 -1.76 20.40
C LEU A 108 4.74 -1.06 19.04
N LEU A 109 4.22 0.16 18.90
CA LEU A 109 4.43 1.00 17.72
C LEU A 109 5.89 1.46 17.61
N GLU A 110 6.50 1.87 18.73
CA GLU A 110 7.92 2.25 18.80
C GLU A 110 8.85 1.08 18.43
N LYS A 111 8.56 -0.13 18.93
CA LYS A 111 9.31 -1.35 18.58
C LYS A 111 9.26 -1.63 17.07
N ASN A 112 8.13 -1.33 16.43
CA ASN A 112 7.91 -1.57 15.01
C ASN A 112 8.14 -0.31 14.13
N ASP A 113 8.65 0.79 14.69
CA ASP A 113 8.78 2.09 14.02
C ASP A 113 9.50 1.97 12.67
N SER A 114 10.62 1.26 12.63
CA SER A 114 11.39 1.02 11.40
C SER A 114 10.58 0.30 10.32
N LEU A 115 9.75 -0.68 10.68
CA LEU A 115 8.92 -1.42 9.74
C LEU A 115 7.76 -0.57 9.24
N LEU A 116 7.15 0.23 10.12
CA LEU A 116 6.09 1.18 9.76
C LEU A 116 6.62 2.24 8.78
N LYS A 117 7.81 2.79 9.05
CA LYS A 117 8.51 3.71 8.13
C LYS A 117 8.80 3.04 6.80
N GLN A 118 9.32 1.82 6.81
CA GLN A 118 9.61 1.08 5.58
C GLN A 118 8.35 0.80 4.74
N ALA A 119 7.24 0.43 5.37
CA ALA A 119 5.96 0.25 4.68
C ALA A 119 5.46 1.55 4.04
N THR A 120 5.59 2.66 4.76
CA THR A 120 5.26 4.00 4.24
C THR A 120 6.11 4.35 3.01
N ILE A 121 7.43 4.17 3.11
CA ILE A 121 8.35 4.41 2.00
C ILE A 121 7.99 3.53 0.80
N LYS A 122 7.77 2.23 1.02
CA LYS A 122 7.43 1.27 -0.04
C LYS A 122 6.12 1.64 -0.74
N TYR A 123 5.12 2.10 0.00
CA TYR A 123 3.86 2.55 -0.57
C TYR A 123 4.08 3.72 -1.53
N PHE A 124 4.72 4.81 -1.06
CA PHE A 124 4.91 6.00 -1.90
C PHE A 124 5.88 5.77 -3.06
N LEU A 125 6.91 4.94 -2.89
CA LEU A 125 7.82 4.55 -3.98
C LEU A 125 7.10 3.79 -5.10
N SER A 126 6.01 3.09 -4.79
CA SER A 126 5.22 2.35 -5.78
C SER A 126 4.27 3.23 -6.59
N LYS A 127 4.03 4.46 -6.14
CA LYS A 127 3.08 5.40 -6.75
C LYS A 127 3.80 6.41 -7.63
N SER A 128 3.15 6.80 -8.73
CA SER A 128 3.59 7.86 -9.64
C SER A 128 3.01 9.23 -9.28
N PHE A 129 3.50 10.30 -9.91
CA PHE A 129 3.01 11.65 -9.67
C PHE A 129 1.53 11.79 -10.05
N GLU A 130 1.12 11.13 -11.12
CA GLU A 130 -0.23 11.14 -11.66
C GLU A 130 -1.19 10.42 -10.71
N GLU A 131 -0.81 9.22 -10.24
CA GLU A 131 -1.58 8.46 -9.25
C GLU A 131 -1.75 9.23 -7.94
N LEU A 132 -0.71 9.95 -7.48
CA LEU A 132 -0.78 10.80 -6.28
C LEU A 132 -1.52 12.13 -6.51
N SER A 133 -1.93 12.39 -7.75
CA SER A 133 -2.69 13.57 -8.17
C SER A 133 -4.16 13.30 -8.41
N GLU A 134 -4.59 12.05 -8.34
CA GLU A 134 -6.00 11.70 -8.35
C GLU A 134 -6.71 12.20 -7.08
N ASN A 135 -8.01 12.50 -7.19
CA ASN A 135 -8.80 13.07 -6.09
C ASN A 135 -8.93 12.13 -4.88
N ASN A 136 -8.82 10.83 -5.11
CA ASN A 136 -8.89 9.73 -4.14
C ASN A 136 -7.51 9.32 -3.59
N ALA A 137 -6.40 9.85 -4.10
CA ALA A 137 -5.07 9.36 -3.78
C ALA A 137 -4.74 9.39 -2.27
N MET A 138 -5.19 10.44 -1.57
CA MET A 138 -4.97 10.57 -0.13
C MET A 138 -5.77 9.54 0.66
N GLU A 139 -7.04 9.32 0.31
CA GLU A 139 -7.88 8.31 0.97
C GLU A 139 -7.37 6.89 0.70
N GLU A 140 -6.89 6.62 -0.52
CA GLU A 140 -6.24 5.36 -0.84
C GLU A 140 -4.95 5.15 -0.04
N ALA A 141 -4.15 6.21 0.13
CA ALA A 141 -2.95 6.15 0.96
C ALA A 141 -3.28 5.84 2.41
N ARG A 142 -4.30 6.52 2.98
CA ARG A 142 -4.75 6.28 4.36
C ARG A 142 -5.17 4.83 4.55
N LYS A 143 -6.00 4.30 3.65
CA LYS A 143 -6.48 2.92 3.72
C LYS A 143 -5.34 1.91 3.57
N ALA A 144 -4.49 2.08 2.55
CA ALA A 144 -3.39 1.16 2.30
C ALA A 144 -2.36 1.15 3.44
N LEU A 145 -2.04 2.33 4.00
CA LEU A 145 -1.13 2.43 5.14
C LEU A 145 -1.75 1.86 6.41
N LYS A 146 -3.05 2.10 6.67
CA LYS A 146 -3.77 1.48 7.79
C LYS A 146 -3.67 -0.04 7.74
N ASP A 147 -3.97 -0.63 6.57
CA ASP A 147 -3.93 -2.08 6.38
C ASP A 147 -2.50 -2.62 6.57
N ALA A 148 -1.51 -1.97 5.96
CA ALA A 148 -0.11 -2.37 6.08
C ALA A 148 0.42 -2.26 7.53
N PHE A 149 0.06 -1.20 8.25
CA PHE A 149 0.50 -1.02 9.63
C PHE A 149 -0.16 -2.03 10.57
N ASN A 150 -1.44 -2.32 10.38
CA ASN A 150 -2.13 -3.36 11.13
C ASN A 150 -1.52 -4.74 10.86
N GLU A 151 -1.15 -5.05 9.60
CA GLU A 151 -0.45 -6.29 9.27
C GLU A 151 0.89 -6.41 10.04
N ILE A 152 1.68 -5.34 10.08
CA ILE A 152 2.96 -5.30 10.81
C ILE A 152 2.75 -5.51 12.30
N VAL A 153 1.88 -4.72 12.91
CA VAL A 153 1.68 -4.74 14.36
C VAL A 153 1.03 -6.06 14.79
N SER A 154 0.20 -6.66 13.93
CA SER A 154 -0.48 -7.90 14.27
C SER A 154 0.42 -9.15 14.29
N LYS A 155 1.69 -9.02 13.89
CA LYS A 155 2.70 -10.07 14.11
C LYS A 155 3.14 -10.16 15.57
N ASP A 156 3.06 -9.04 16.29
CA ASP A 156 3.42 -8.92 17.70
C ASP A 156 2.19 -8.78 18.62
N SER A 157 0.98 -8.70 18.06
CA SER A 157 -0.29 -8.55 18.79
C SER A 157 -1.45 -9.24 18.08
N GLU A 158 -2.29 -9.96 18.83
CA GLU A 158 -3.49 -10.60 18.27
C GLU A 158 -4.60 -9.59 17.91
N GLU A 159 -4.47 -8.32 18.34
CA GLU A 159 -5.47 -7.27 18.15
C GLU A 159 -5.09 -6.30 17.00
N LEU A 160 -6.08 -5.90 16.19
CA LEU A 160 -5.93 -4.74 15.29
C LEU A 160 -6.01 -3.47 16.12
N ILE A 161 -4.86 -2.87 16.41
CA ILE A 161 -4.80 -1.69 17.28
C ILE A 161 -4.89 -0.37 16.50
N ILE A 162 -4.66 -0.39 15.18
CA ILE A 162 -4.61 0.83 14.38
C ILE A 162 -5.99 1.11 13.80
N ILE A 163 -6.53 2.26 14.20
CA ILE A 163 -7.88 2.71 13.86
C ILE A 163 -7.86 3.46 12.53
N ASP A 164 -6.91 4.38 12.38
CA ASP A 164 -6.82 5.25 11.21
C ASP A 164 -5.39 5.77 11.00
N VAL A 165 -5.14 6.30 9.81
CA VAL A 165 -3.92 7.01 9.46
C VAL A 165 -4.30 8.42 9.04
N VAL A 166 -3.68 9.42 9.65
CA VAL A 166 -3.90 10.83 9.37
C VAL A 166 -2.72 11.36 8.57
N ILE A 167 -3.04 12.02 7.45
CA ILE A 167 -2.09 12.68 6.58
C ILE A 167 -2.44 14.17 6.59
N VAL A 168 -1.58 14.99 7.17
CA VAL A 168 -1.85 16.43 7.35
C VAL A 168 -1.26 17.25 6.20
N LYS A 169 -0.07 16.90 5.75
CA LYS A 169 0.65 17.59 4.69
C LYS A 169 0.77 16.68 3.47
N TRP A 170 0.51 17.23 2.29
CA TRP A 170 0.63 16.49 1.03
C TRP A 170 1.14 17.42 -0.06
N MET A 171 2.46 17.45 -0.24
CA MET A 171 3.10 18.31 -1.22
C MET A 171 3.90 17.48 -2.20
N LYS A 172 3.62 17.64 -3.49
CA LYS A 172 4.30 16.94 -4.59
C LYS A 172 5.17 17.96 -5.32
N GLN A 173 6.39 17.58 -5.66
CA GLN A 173 7.34 18.39 -6.43
C GLN A 173 8.04 17.55 -7.48
#